data_AF-A0A3D1ADM4-F1
#
_entry.id   AF-A0A3D1ADM4-F1
#
_cell.length_a   1.000
_cell.length_b   1.000
_cell.length_c   1.000
_cell.angle_alpha   90.00
_cell.angle_beta   90.00
_cell.angle_gamma   90.00
#
_symmetry.space_group_name_H-M   'P 1'
#
loop_
_entity.id
_entity.type
_entity.pdbx_description
1 polymer ?
#
loop_
_entity_poly.entity_id
_entity_poly.type
_entity_poly.pdbx_seq_one_letter_code
_entity_poly.pdbx_strand_id
1 'polypeptide(L)'
;FYPGDPEPLILDKTSETLKIIQHLRDEAHRFGITFHRQIRSKKQVLSELDAIKGIGEKTKIVLLKKYKSLKRLREVPVNELVDLIGKSKAEMLTKGLEKK
;
A
#
# COMPACT_ATOMS: atom_id res chain seq x y z
N PHE A 1 13.51 30.54 12.42
CA PHE A 1 14.92 30.22 12.12
C PHE A 1 15.45 31.34 11.25
N TYR A 2 16.47 32.06 11.73
CA TYR A 2 17.17 33.06 10.96
C TYR A 2 18.59 32.54 10.68
N PRO A 3 19.02 32.45 9.41
CA PRO A 3 20.37 31.99 9.09
C PRO A 3 21.42 32.87 9.80
N GLY A 4 22.29 32.25 10.60
CA GLY A 4 23.34 32.94 11.37
C GLY A 4 23.00 33.19 12.84
N ASP A 5 21.76 32.95 13.28
CA ASP A 5 21.35 33.04 14.67
C ASP A 5 21.24 31.64 15.29
N PRO A 6 22.02 31.31 16.34
CA PRO A 6 21.98 30.01 16.98
C PRO A 6 20.72 29.78 17.81
N GLU A 7 19.96 30.84 18.17
CA GLU A 7 18.80 30.70 19.02
C GLU A 7 17.55 30.25 18.24
N PRO A 8 16.84 29.20 18.71
CA PRO A 8 15.62 28.75 18.07
C PRO A 8 14.50 29.76 18.29
N LEU A 9 13.69 30.00 17.25
CA LEU A 9 12.46 30.77 17.39
C LEU A 9 11.44 29.93 18.20
N ILE A 10 11.20 30.35 19.43
CA ILE A 10 10.20 29.73 20.30
C ILE A 10 8.85 30.38 20.01
N LEU A 11 7.91 29.59 19.50
CA LEU A 11 6.52 30.01 19.38
C LEU A 11 5.74 29.64 20.65
N ASP A 12 4.79 30.48 21.03
CA ASP A 12 3.85 30.16 22.09
C ASP A 12 3.08 28.88 21.72
N LYS A 13 2.99 27.97 22.70
CA LYS A 13 2.32 26.67 22.59
C LYS A 13 0.83 26.81 22.25
N THR A 14 0.20 27.92 22.60
CA THR A 14 -1.20 28.21 22.29
C THR A 14 -1.41 29.05 21.03
N SER A 15 -0.33 29.50 20.37
CA SER A 15 -0.44 30.37 19.20
C SER A 15 -1.04 29.67 17.98
N GLU A 16 -1.82 30.43 17.19
CA GLU A 16 -2.40 29.95 15.94
C GLU A 16 -1.32 29.65 14.88
N THR A 17 -0.23 30.44 14.87
CA THR A 17 0.94 30.21 14.01
C THR A 17 1.55 28.83 14.23
N LEU A 18 1.72 28.41 15.49
CA LEU A 18 2.24 27.09 15.79
C LEU A 18 1.30 25.98 15.32
N LYS A 19 -0.03 26.15 15.43
CA LYS A 19 -1.00 25.17 14.93
C LYS A 19 -0.88 24.96 13.42
N ILE A 20 -0.75 26.04 12.64
CA ILE A 20 -0.58 25.95 11.18
C ILE A 20 0.68 25.16 10.81
N ILE A 21 1.80 25.44 11.48
CA ILE A 21 3.06 24.72 11.23
C ILE A 21 2.94 23.24 11.61
N GLN A 22 2.26 22.94 12.72
CA GLN A 22 1.99 21.55 13.12
C GLN A 22 1.13 20.83 12.09
N HIS A 23 0.07 21.45 11.60
CA HIS A 23 -0.77 20.86 10.55
C HIS A 23 0.03 20.58 9.29
N LEU A 24 0.88 21.51 8.85
CA LEU A 24 1.75 21.31 7.69
C LEU A 24 2.71 20.11 7.88
N ARG A 25 3.31 20.00 9.07
CA ARG A 25 4.17 18.86 9.43
C ARG A 25 3.39 17.55 9.42
N ASP A 26 2.20 17.54 10.02
CA ASP A 26 1.38 16.35 10.14
C ASP A 26 0.89 15.88 8.76
N GLU A 27 0.60 16.81 7.86
CA GLU A 27 0.32 16.55 6.45
C GLU A 27 1.51 15.94 5.70
N ALA A 28 2.71 16.50 5.89
CA ALA A 28 3.94 15.95 5.32
C ALA A 28 4.23 14.53 5.84
N HIS A 29 4.09 14.31 7.15
CA HIS A 29 4.21 12.99 7.76
C HIS A 29 3.15 12.02 7.22
N ARG A 30 1.88 12.43 7.14
CA ARG A 30 0.80 11.60 6.59
C ARG A 30 1.11 11.17 5.16
N PHE A 31 1.58 12.09 4.32
CA PHE A 31 1.95 11.81 2.94
C PHE A 31 3.09 10.77 2.88
N GLY A 32 4.18 10.99 3.62
CA GLY A 32 5.32 10.07 3.66
C GLY A 32 4.95 8.66 4.15
N ILE A 33 4.21 8.57 5.26
CA ILE A 33 3.75 7.28 5.81
C ILE A 33 2.84 6.56 4.82
N THR A 34 1.91 7.28 4.19
CA THR A 34 0.99 6.70 3.20
C THR A 34 1.75 6.17 2.00
N PHE A 35 2.73 6.90 1.49
CA PHE A 35 3.57 6.46 0.38
C PHE A 35 4.36 5.19 0.71
N HIS A 36 5.04 5.16 1.86
CA HIS A 36 5.76 3.96 2.29
C HIS A 36 4.84 2.77 2.56
N ARG A 37 3.63 3.01 3.11
CA ARG A 37 2.61 1.97 3.27
C ARG A 37 2.16 1.41 1.92
N GLN A 38 1.99 2.24 0.90
CA GLN A 38 1.67 1.79 -0.46
C GLN A 38 2.80 0.96 -1.07
N ILE A 39 4.07 1.39 -0.94
CA ILE A 39 5.23 0.64 -1.44
C ILE A 39 5.34 -0.72 -0.72
N ARG A 40 5.24 -0.73 0.61
CA ARG A 40 5.30 -1.96 1.41
C ARG A 40 4.20 -2.94 1.00
N SER A 41 2.97 -2.45 0.87
CA SER A 41 1.83 -3.26 0.44
C SER A 41 2.09 -3.89 -0.93
N LYS A 42 2.58 -3.12 -1.92
CA LYS A 42 2.95 -3.63 -3.25
C LYS A 42 4.02 -4.74 -3.18
N LYS A 43 5.07 -4.57 -2.36
CA LYS A 43 6.12 -5.59 -2.17
C LYS A 43 5.58 -6.86 -1.52
N GLN A 44 4.71 -6.73 -0.52
CA GLN A 44 4.08 -7.89 0.13
C GLN A 44 3.18 -8.66 -0.84
N VAL A 45 2.45 -7.96 -1.72
CA VAL A 45 1.62 -8.60 -2.75
C VAL A 45 2.44 -9.50 -3.68
N LEU A 46 3.62 -9.03 -4.11
CA LEU A 46 4.51 -9.84 -4.94
C LEU A 46 4.92 -11.11 -4.19
N SER A 47 5.39 -10.99 -2.95
CA SER A 47 5.86 -12.13 -2.16
C SER A 47 4.79 -13.18 -1.88
N GLU A 48 3.53 -12.78 -1.61
CA GLU A 48 2.46 -13.74 -1.35
C GLU A 48 2.02 -14.47 -2.63
N LEU A 49 1.95 -13.77 -3.77
CA LEU A 49 1.64 -14.39 -5.05
C LEU A 49 2.77 -15.29 -5.55
N ASP A 50 4.02 -14.95 -5.22
CA ASP A 50 5.22 -15.75 -5.55
C ASP A 50 5.24 -17.09 -4.79
N ALA A 51 4.65 -17.14 -3.60
CA ALA A 51 4.57 -18.37 -2.81
C ALA A 51 3.57 -19.41 -3.37
N ILE A 52 2.64 -19.00 -4.24
CA ILE A 52 1.62 -19.90 -4.80
C ILE A 52 2.17 -20.65 -6.01
N LYS A 53 2.49 -21.93 -5.79
CA LYS A 53 3.00 -22.83 -6.83
C LYS A 53 2.00 -22.94 -7.99
N GLY A 54 2.41 -22.56 -9.21
CA GLY A 54 1.57 -22.58 -10.41
C GLY A 54 1.13 -21.21 -10.93
N ILE A 55 1.35 -20.13 -10.17
CA ILE A 55 1.08 -18.76 -10.63
C ILE A 55 2.37 -18.11 -11.16
N GLY A 56 2.47 -18.03 -12.49
CA GLY A 56 3.61 -17.39 -13.17
C GLY A 56 3.55 -15.85 -13.16
N GLU A 57 4.69 -15.21 -13.49
CA GLU A 57 4.84 -13.74 -13.52
C GLU A 57 3.80 -13.00 -14.36
N LYS A 58 3.47 -13.53 -15.54
CA LYS A 58 2.46 -12.93 -16.43
C LYS A 58 1.10 -12.81 -15.73
N THR A 59 0.68 -13.86 -15.04
CA THR A 59 -0.60 -13.87 -14.30
C THR A 59 -0.55 -12.91 -13.11
N LYS A 60 0.57 -12.83 -12.39
CA LYS A 60 0.76 -11.88 -11.28
C LYS A 60 0.65 -10.43 -11.74
N ILE A 61 1.31 -10.07 -12.85
CA ILE A 61 1.26 -8.72 -13.41
C ILE A 61 -0.17 -8.34 -13.79
N VAL A 62 -0.93 -9.26 -14.41
CA VAL A 62 -2.33 -9.03 -14.78
C VAL A 62 -3.20 -8.77 -13.54
N LEU A 63 -3.06 -9.59 -12.50
CA LEU A 63 -3.79 -9.44 -11.24
C LEU A 63 -3.44 -8.14 -10.51
N LEU A 64 -2.15 -7.81 -10.45
CA LEU A 64 -1.65 -6.57 -9.84
C LEU A 64 -2.10 -5.32 -10.59
N LYS A 65 -2.13 -5.37 -11.93
CA LYS A 65 -2.58 -4.25 -12.76
C LYS A 65 -4.07 -3.94 -12.53
N LYS A 66 -4.91 -4.97 -12.39
CA LYS A 66 -6.35 -4.81 -12.19
C LYS A 66 -6.70 -4.46 -10.73
N TYR A 67 -6.22 -5.23 -9.76
CA TYR A 67 -6.70 -5.13 -8.37
C TYR A 67 -5.80 -4.32 -7.43
N LYS A 68 -4.55 -4.04 -7.82
CA LYS A 68 -3.56 -3.18 -7.12
C LYS A 68 -3.15 -3.61 -5.70
N SER A 69 -3.89 -4.50 -5.04
CA SER A 69 -3.65 -4.93 -3.66
C SER A 69 -4.22 -6.32 -3.39
N LEU A 70 -3.61 -7.08 -2.47
CA LEU A 70 -4.10 -8.40 -2.03
C LEU A 70 -5.45 -8.31 -1.33
N LYS A 71 -5.66 -7.27 -0.52
CA LYS A 71 -6.93 -7.10 0.20
C LYS A 71 -8.11 -7.08 -0.78
N ARG A 72 -7.99 -6.28 -1.85
CA ARG A 72 -8.98 -6.28 -2.94
C ARG A 72 -9.05 -7.62 -3.64
N LEU A 73 -7.92 -8.29 -3.87
CA LEU A 73 -7.90 -9.60 -4.52
C LEU A 73 -8.66 -10.68 -3.71
N ARG A 74 -8.66 -10.60 -2.37
CA ARG A 74 -9.44 -11.49 -1.49
C ARG A 74 -10.94 -11.22 -1.51
N GLU A 75 -11.34 -9.98 -1.80
CA GLU A 75 -12.75 -9.55 -1.85
C GLU A 75 -13.39 -9.80 -3.23
N VAL A 76 -12.60 -10.13 -4.25
CA VAL A 76 -13.06 -10.34 -5.63
C VAL A 76 -13.75 -11.70 -5.77
N PRO A 77 -14.93 -11.76 -6.44
CA PRO A 77 -15.63 -13.02 -6.66
C PRO A 77 -14.82 -13.96 -7.57
N VAL A 78 -14.90 -15.26 -7.27
CA VAL A 78 -14.17 -16.30 -8.01
C VAL A 78 -14.46 -16.25 -9.52
N ASN A 79 -15.70 -15.95 -9.92
CA ASN A 79 -16.09 -15.84 -11.33
C ASN A 79 -15.25 -14.80 -12.09
N GLU A 80 -14.99 -13.64 -11.47
CA GLU A 80 -14.19 -12.59 -12.10
C GLU A 80 -12.69 -12.95 -12.18
N LEU A 81 -12.21 -13.81 -11.26
CA LEU A 81 -10.87 -14.39 -11.36
C LEU A 81 -10.81 -15.42 -12.48
N VAL A 82 -11.83 -16.28 -12.62
CA VAL A 82 -11.91 -17.29 -13.69
C VAL A 82 -11.87 -16.64 -15.07
N ASP A 83 -12.62 -15.56 -15.28
CA ASP A 83 -12.63 -14.84 -16.56
C ASP A 83 -11.28 -14.23 -16.91
N LEU A 84 -10.49 -13.83 -15.89
CA LEU A 84 -9.23 -13.14 -16.09
C LEU A 84 -8.04 -14.08 -16.28
N ILE A 85 -7.98 -15.19 -15.52
CA ILE A 85 -6.80 -16.07 -15.45
C ILE A 85 -7.09 -17.53 -15.78
N GLY A 86 -8.36 -17.89 -15.99
CA GLY A 86 -8.82 -19.25 -16.25
C GLY A 86 -9.11 -20.04 -14.98
N LYS A 87 -10.00 -21.04 -15.08
CA LYS A 87 -10.55 -21.81 -13.96
C LYS A 87 -9.48 -22.47 -13.07
N SER A 88 -8.52 -23.16 -13.68
CA SER A 88 -7.45 -23.86 -12.96
C SER A 88 -6.60 -22.92 -12.10
N LYS A 89 -6.21 -21.76 -12.63
CA LYS A 89 -5.38 -20.79 -11.89
C LYS A 89 -6.17 -20.01 -10.84
N ALA A 90 -7.45 -19.73 -11.10
CA ALA A 90 -8.34 -19.10 -10.14
C ALA A 90 -8.54 -19.98 -8.90
N GLU A 91 -8.77 -21.29 -9.07
CA GLU A 91 -8.90 -22.24 -7.96
C GLU A 91 -7.60 -22.40 -7.15
N MET A 92 -6.43 -22.34 -7.81
CA MET A 92 -5.13 -22.36 -7.11
C MET A 92 -4.91 -21.08 -6.31
N LEU A 93 -5.29 -19.93 -6.87
CA LEU A 93 -5.17 -18.63 -6.21
C LEU A 93 -6.06 -18.56 -4.97
N THR A 94 -7.34 -18.96 -5.07
CA THR A 94 -8.28 -18.92 -3.93
C THR A 94 -7.80 -19.85 -2.81
N LYS A 95 -7.42 -21.09 -3.13
CA LYS A 95 -6.85 -22.02 -2.14
C LYS A 95 -5.54 -21.51 -1.52
N GLY A 96 -4.70 -20.85 -2.31
CA GLY A 96 -3.45 -20.25 -1.84
C GLY A 96 -3.67 -19.08 -0.88
N LEU A 97 -4.74 -18.31 -1.10
CA LEU A 97 -5.12 -17.17 -0.26
C LEU A 97 -5.90 -17.56 1.00
N GLU A 98 -6.64 -18.68 0.99
CA GLU A 98 -7.39 -19.21 2.15
C GLU A 98 -6.51 -19.93 3.18
N LYS A 99 -5.36 -20.47 2.78
CA LYS A 99 -4.46 -21.25 3.66
C LYS A 99 -3.70 -20.41 4.71
N LYS A 100 -4.02 -19.13 4.89
CA LYS A 100 -3.35 -18.23 5.85
C LYS A 100 -4.26 -17.15 6.44
#